data_AF-A0A1N7QB43-F1
#
_entry.id   AF-A0A1N7QB43-F1
#
_cell.length_a   1.000
_cell.length_b   1.000
_cell.length_c   1.000
_cell.angle_alpha   90.00
_cell.angle_beta   90.00
_cell.angle_gamma   90.00
#
_symmetry.space_group_name_H-M   'P 1'
#
loop_
_entity.id
_entity.type
_entity.pdbx_description
1 polymer ?
#
loop_
_entity_poly.entity_id
_entity_poly.type
_entity_poly.pdbx_seq_one_letter_code
_entity_poly.pdbx_strand_id
1 'polypeptide(L)'
;MSRMRIAAKVRKNPDYLAASSYLDQIGLRFEVVNHPGKGHPFLRITLPHGDTMAFTIACTPRGRINQDAVVARLKRAIRLAMGA
;
A
#
# COMPACT_ATOMS: atom_id res chain seq x y z
N MET A 1 2.37 -22.01 4.03
CA MET A 1 2.29 -21.38 2.69
C MET A 1 3.35 -20.29 2.58
N SER A 2 4.31 -20.42 1.66
CA SER A 2 5.52 -19.60 1.59
C SER A 2 5.25 -18.11 1.29
N ARG A 3 5.95 -17.21 2.01
CA ARG A 3 5.96 -15.73 1.87
C ARG A 3 5.96 -15.24 0.41
N MET A 4 6.59 -16.00 -0.49
CA MET A 4 6.68 -15.67 -1.92
C MET A 4 5.33 -15.64 -2.63
N ARG A 5 4.37 -16.51 -2.24
CA ARG A 5 3.04 -16.55 -2.88
C ARG A 5 2.14 -15.37 -2.49
N ILE A 6 2.32 -14.81 -1.29
CA ILE A 6 1.53 -13.66 -0.82
C ILE A 6 2.01 -12.38 -1.51
N ALA A 7 3.33 -12.15 -1.57
CA ALA A 7 3.89 -11.01 -2.31
C ALA A 7 3.49 -11.04 -3.80
N ALA A 8 3.52 -12.22 -4.44
CA ALA A 8 3.10 -12.37 -5.82
C ALA A 8 1.59 -12.11 -6.05
N LYS A 9 0.73 -12.44 -5.07
CA LYS A 9 -0.71 -12.12 -5.14
C LYS A 9 -0.99 -10.64 -4.91
N VAL A 10 -0.29 -10.01 -3.97
CA VAL A 10 -0.41 -8.57 -3.71
C VAL A 10 0.01 -7.77 -4.95
N ARG A 11 1.07 -8.18 -5.65
CA ARG A 11 1.51 -7.54 -6.91
C ARG A 11 0.49 -7.61 -8.05
N LYS A 12 -0.46 -8.54 -7.99
CA LYS A 12 -1.55 -8.68 -8.97
C LYS A 12 -2.84 -7.99 -8.52
N ASN A 13 -2.86 -7.42 -7.32
CA ASN A 13 -4.03 -6.74 -6.79
C ASN A 13 -4.17 -5.35 -7.44
N PRO A 14 -5.32 -5.04 -8.06
CA PRO A 14 -5.57 -3.73 -8.65
C PRO A 14 -5.38 -2.57 -7.66
N ASP A 15 -5.74 -2.75 -6.39
CA ASP A 15 -5.55 -1.74 -5.34
C ASP A 15 -4.06 -1.49 -5.05
N TYR A 16 -3.25 -2.55 -5.09
CA TYR A 16 -1.80 -2.43 -4.96
C TYR A 16 -1.20 -1.72 -6.16
N LEU A 17 -1.59 -2.10 -7.37
CA LEU A 17 -1.07 -1.49 -8.59
C LEU A 17 -1.40 0.00 -8.66
N ALA A 18 -2.62 0.39 -8.28
CA ALA A 18 -3.02 1.79 -8.22
C ALA A 18 -2.23 2.56 -7.15
N ALA A 19 -2.08 1.98 -5.95
CA ALA A 19 -1.30 2.59 -4.87
C ALA A 19 0.19 2.71 -5.22
N SER A 20 0.80 1.65 -5.75
CA SER A 20 2.22 1.64 -6.14
C SER A 20 2.49 2.62 -7.27
N SER A 21 1.63 2.63 -8.29
CA SER A 21 1.76 3.57 -9.41
C SER A 21 1.69 5.02 -8.94
N TYR A 22 0.81 5.33 -7.99
CA TYR A 22 0.75 6.68 -7.42
C TYR A 22 2.00 7.02 -6.62
N LEU A 23 2.50 6.10 -5.79
CA LEU A 23 3.72 6.30 -4.99
C LEU A 23 4.96 6.52 -5.87
N ASP A 24 5.08 5.75 -6.95
CA ASP A 24 6.14 5.90 -7.96
C ASP A 24 6.03 7.27 -8.65
N GLN A 25 4.83 7.73 -9.00
CA GLN A 25 4.61 9.05 -9.62
C GLN A 25 5.07 10.21 -8.73
N ILE A 26 4.87 10.11 -7.41
CA ILE A 26 5.29 11.16 -6.47
C ILE A 26 6.72 10.93 -5.93
N GLY A 27 7.42 9.90 -6.41
CA GLY A 27 8.81 9.61 -6.05
C GLY A 27 9.02 9.10 -4.63
N LEU A 28 7.99 8.57 -3.96
CA LEU A 28 8.13 8.00 -2.62
C LEU A 28 8.60 6.56 -2.68
N ARG A 29 9.55 6.21 -1.82
CA ARG A 29 10.00 4.82 -1.66
C ARG A 29 8.99 4.05 -0.84
N PHE A 30 8.69 2.81 -1.24
CA PHE A 30 7.83 1.93 -0.46
C PHE A 30 8.24 0.46 -0.58
N GLU A 31 7.91 -0.32 0.44
CA GLU A 31 8.12 -1.76 0.47
C GLU A 31 6.85 -2.50 0.91
N VAL A 32 6.66 -3.72 0.42
CA VAL A 32 5.55 -4.58 0.84
C VAL A 32 6.00 -5.37 2.07
N VAL A 33 5.39 -5.08 3.21
CA VAL A 33 5.66 -5.78 4.45
C VAL A 33 4.59 -6.85 4.68
N ASN A 34 5.03 -8.10 4.72
CA ASN A 34 4.18 -9.22 5.10
C ASN A 34 4.11 -9.30 6.63
N HIS A 35 2.90 -9.29 7.19
CA HIS A 35 2.72 -9.52 8.62
C HIS A 35 3.18 -10.94 8.99
N PRO A 36 4.01 -11.15 10.03
CA PRO A 36 4.52 -12.47 10.40
C PRO A 36 3.46 -13.40 11.06
N GLY A 37 2.16 -13.11 10.90
CA GLY A 37 1.06 -13.84 11.54
C GLY A 37 -0.27 -13.73 10.77
N LYS A 38 -1.40 -13.62 11.47
CA LYS A 38 -2.75 -13.48 10.89
C LYS A 38 -3.09 -12.02 10.53
N GLY A 39 -2.27 -11.38 9.71
CA GLY A 39 -2.46 -9.98 9.29
C GLY A 39 -2.47 -9.82 7.78
N HIS A 40 -3.21 -8.83 7.29
CA HIS A 40 -3.10 -8.43 5.89
C HIS A 40 -1.74 -7.75 5.65
N PRO A 41 -1.07 -8.03 4.51
CA PRO A 41 0.11 -7.27 4.09
C PRO A 41 -0.23 -5.79 3.96
N PHE A 42 0.77 -4.97 4.21
CA PHE A 42 0.68 -3.51 4.13
C PHE A 42 1.89 -2.95 3.38
N LEU A 43 1.75 -1.75 2.84
CA LEU A 43 2.86 -0.98 2.31
C LEU A 43 3.49 -0.19 3.45
N ARG A 44 4.80 -0.30 3.59
CA ARG A 44 5.57 0.68 4.36
C ARG A 44 6.11 1.71 3.38
N ILE A 45 5.73 2.97 3.57
CA ILE A 45 6.09 4.08 2.70
C ILE A 45 7.07 4.96 3.46
N THR A 46 8.22 5.23 2.88
CA THR A 46 9.21 6.18 3.41
C THR A 46 8.84 7.58 2.95
N LEU A 47 8.56 8.45 3.92
CA LEU A 47 8.24 9.85 3.72
C LEU A 47 9.51 10.68 3.51
N PRO A 48 9.41 11.88 2.90
CA PRO A 48 10.59 12.72 2.59
C PRO A 48 11.40 13.13 3.83
N HIS A 49 10.77 13.19 5.00
CA HIS A 49 11.41 13.56 6.27
C HIS A 49 12.12 12.40 6.96
N GLY A 50 12.14 11.21 6.36
CA GLY A 50 12.76 10.00 6.91
C GLY A 50 11.81 9.11 7.71
N ASP A 51 10.62 9.61 8.06
CA ASP A 51 9.59 8.82 8.73
C ASP A 51 8.99 7.75 7.83
N THR A 52 8.40 6.72 8.45
CA THR A 52 7.71 5.65 7.72
C THR A 52 6.25 5.57 8.10
N MET A 53 5.40 5.41 7.09
CA MET A 53 3.96 5.22 7.25
C MET A 53 3.58 3.80 6.82
N ALA A 54 2.69 3.16 7.59
CA ALA A 54 2.06 1.90 7.21
C ALA A 54 0.71 2.16 6.51
N PHE A 55 0.51 1.58 5.33
CA PHE A 55 -0.73 1.65 4.57
C PHE A 55 -1.25 0.26 4.23
N THR A 56 -2.34 -0.15 4.87
CA THR A 56 -2.93 -1.48 4.68
C THR A 56 -3.68 -1.59 3.36
N ILE A 57 -3.41 -2.65 2.59
CA ILE A 57 -4.11 -2.99 1.36
C ILE A 57 -4.96 -4.24 1.60
N ALA A 58 -6.22 -4.21 1.17
CA ALA A 58 -7.08 -5.38 1.25
C ALA A 58 -6.56 -6.46 0.28
N CYS A 59 -6.34 -7.69 0.76
CA CYS A 59 -5.89 -8.79 -0.11
C CYS A 59 -6.99 -9.38 -0.99
N THR A 60 -8.24 -9.16 -0.62
CA THR A 60 -9.41 -9.70 -1.31
C THR A 60 -10.02 -8.61 -2.20
N PRO A 61 -10.25 -8.89 -3.49
CA PRO A 61 -11.02 -8.00 -4.33
C PRO A 61 -12.44 -7.93 -3.76
N ARG A 62 -12.81 -6.80 -3.14
CA ARG A 62 -14.20 -6.52 -2.81
C ARG A 62 -14.92 -6.28 -4.13
N GLY A 63 -16.11 -6.84 -4.32
CA GLY A 63 -16.84 -6.87 -5.60
C GLY A 63 -17.12 -5.52 -6.30
N ARG A 64 -16.72 -4.40 -5.69
CA ARG A 64 -16.50 -3.11 -6.37
C ARG A 64 -15.07 -2.66 -6.06
N ILE A 65 -14.15 -2.92 -6.98
CA ILE A 65 -12.80 -2.38 -6.95
C ILE A 65 -12.92 -0.89 -7.29
N ASN A 66 -12.74 -0.01 -6.31
CA ASN A 66 -12.71 1.44 -6.54
C ASN A 66 -11.28 1.93 -6.34
N GLN A 67 -10.45 1.76 -7.38
CA GLN A 67 -9.04 2.15 -7.39
C GLN A 67 -8.87 3.63 -7.01
N ASP A 68 -9.78 4.48 -7.49
CA ASP A 68 -9.79 5.91 -7.19
C ASP A 68 -10.00 6.17 -5.69
N ALA A 69 -10.87 5.42 -5.03
CA ALA A 69 -11.05 5.52 -3.58
C ALA A 69 -9.81 5.10 -2.80
N VAL A 70 -9.08 4.08 -3.27
CA VAL A 70 -7.80 3.66 -2.66
C VAL A 70 -6.76 4.76 -2.79
N VAL A 71 -6.60 5.34 -3.98
CA VAL A 71 -5.67 6.44 -4.23
C VAL A 71 -6.07 7.68 -3.42
N ALA A 72 -7.36 8.03 -3.35
CA ALA A 72 -7.84 9.15 -2.54
C ALA A 72 -7.55 8.95 -1.04
N ARG A 73 -7.75 7.74 -0.52
CA ARG A 73 -7.40 7.39 0.86
C ARG A 73 -5.88 7.48 1.09
N LEU A 74 -5.07 7.01 0.13
CA LEU A 74 -3.61 7.09 0.19
C LEU A 74 -3.13 8.55 0.19
N LYS A 75 -3.66 9.38 -0.71
CA LYS A 75 -3.40 10.83 -0.76
C LYS A 75 -3.69 11.50 0.58
N ARG A 76 -4.86 11.20 1.18
CA ARG A 76 -5.24 11.72 2.49
C ARG A 76 -4.27 11.27 3.58
N ALA A 77 -3.86 10.01 3.59
CA ALA A 77 -2.92 9.48 4.57
C ALA A 77 -1.54 10.15 4.46
N ILE A 78 -0.99 10.27 3.24
CA ILE A 78 0.28 10.96 2.99
C ILE A 78 0.19 12.41 3.43
N ARG A 79 -0.90 13.12 3.10
CA ARG A 79 -1.09 14.51 3.51
C ARG A 79 -1.13 14.67 5.03
N LEU A 80 -1.79 13.77 5.74
CA LEU A 80 -1.83 13.78 7.21
C LEU A 80 -0.46 13.44 7.81
N ALA A 81 0.31 12.55 7.18
CA ALA A 81 1.61 12.13 7.66
C ALA A 81 2.75 13.12 7.32
N MET A 82 2.57 13.97 6.31
CA MET A 82 3.52 15.03 5.92
C MET A 82 3.18 16.40 6.53
N GLY A 83 1.94 16.59 6.97
CA GLY A 83 1.45 17.86 7.55
C GLY A 83 1.34 17.87 9.07
N ALA A 84 1.74 16.77 9.73
CA ALA A 84 1.92 16.65 11.18
C ALA A 84 3.41 16.68 11.49
#